data_AF-A0A6H5KYQ3-F1
#
_entry.id   AF-A0A6H5KYQ3-F1
#
_cell.length_a   1.000
_cell.length_b   1.000
_cell.length_c   1.000
_cell.angle_alpha   90.00
_cell.angle_beta   90.00
_cell.angle_gamma   90.00
#
_symmetry.space_group_name_H-M   'P 1'
#
loop_
_entity.id
_entity.type
_entity.pdbx_description
1 polymer ?
#
loop_
_entity_poly.entity_id
_entity_poly.type
_entity_poly.pdbx_seq_one_letter_code
_entity_poly.pdbx_strand_id
1 'polypeptide(L)'
;MDLAKRAEDAGVAVIVYIDESFVHQAHGSAYSYFPSDDKGVVQDGIGRTTGKGLRMIMVHAITKHGPLAELQEGFPIREGWFKAKENRAKKIKPGEADFEMSDEQTAEFLWQAKLATGDYHNAMTDGMFMQWLKHRLTPAFDAQFKNKKMFLVLDNASYHHCFDEEVKVPETNSKKYNVELLRKYGCTSFKVTRESEGKAAEYNFEVPAQGSLPNANRKNGVSKEEIASVTRTYFKKNFPQKLEEKAETYMREKGWGLIWTPPYMPTFQPIELFWQHGKHYVSIHFEKGRNMLDVWKQIRLGWYGDPEWDGQEGGWKAANCEKLVQHAIGKMDEWFGLYGGNLSGTIGSLEYPVAEYQEATAEDEIEDGVEEQTDEWLGEDAEDAIEG
;
A
#
# COMPACT_ATOMS: atom_id res chain seq x y z
N MET A 1 11.56 7.51 8.50
CA MET A 1 11.79 8.41 7.35
C MET A 1 13.11 9.18 7.45
N ASP A 2 13.36 9.95 8.53
CA ASP A 2 14.59 10.77 8.67
C ASP A 2 15.91 10.01 8.43
N LEU A 3 16.09 8.85 9.07
CA LEU A 3 17.27 7.99 8.85
C LEU A 3 17.42 7.55 7.38
N ALA A 4 16.31 7.25 6.70
CA ALA A 4 16.32 6.86 5.30
C ALA A 4 16.74 8.04 4.41
N LYS A 5 16.27 9.25 4.72
CA LYS A 5 16.67 10.47 4.01
C LYS A 5 18.17 10.76 4.17
N ARG A 6 18.71 10.66 5.39
CA ARG A 6 20.16 10.80 5.64
C ARG A 6 20.99 9.77 4.85
N ALA A 7 20.52 8.52 4.82
CA ALA A 7 21.19 7.45 4.07
C ALA A 7 21.11 7.67 2.55
N GLU A 8 20.00 8.20 2.05
CA GLU A 8 19.84 8.57 0.64
C GLU A 8 20.72 9.77 0.26
N ASP A 9 20.83 10.79 1.12
CA ASP A 9 21.70 11.95 0.89
C ASP A 9 23.19 11.59 0.96
N ALA A 10 23.56 10.62 1.81
CA ALA A 10 24.89 10.02 1.83
C ALA A 10 25.15 9.11 0.60
N GLY A 11 24.15 8.89 -0.25
CA GLY A 11 24.26 8.09 -1.45
C GLY A 11 24.45 6.60 -1.18
N VAL A 12 24.07 6.07 -0.01
CA VAL A 12 24.18 4.64 0.31
C VAL A 12 22.84 3.90 0.23
N ALA A 13 21.74 4.66 0.18
CA ALA A 13 20.39 4.12 0.08
C ALA A 13 19.55 4.89 -0.95
N VAL A 14 18.38 4.37 -1.26
CA VAL A 14 17.36 5.00 -2.09
C VAL A 14 16.00 4.77 -1.45
N ILE A 15 15.19 5.83 -1.36
CA ILE A 15 13.82 5.74 -0.88
C ILE A 15 12.90 5.44 -2.06
N VAL A 16 12.08 4.41 -1.90
CA VAL A 16 11.15 3.92 -2.91
C VAL A 16 9.74 4.06 -2.37
N TYR A 17 8.91 4.79 -3.11
CA TYR A 17 7.50 5.02 -2.77
C TYR A 17 6.63 4.19 -3.70
N ILE A 18 5.69 3.45 -3.12
CA ILE A 18 4.80 2.54 -3.84
C ILE A 18 3.37 2.81 -3.44
N ASP A 19 2.46 2.50 -4.35
CA ASP A 19 1.02 2.59 -4.12
C ASP A 19 0.26 1.88 -5.23
N GLU A 20 -1.03 1.68 -5.02
CA GLU A 20 -2.00 1.18 -5.98
C GLU A 20 -3.05 2.22 -6.35
N SER A 21 -3.33 2.30 -7.65
CA SER A 21 -4.37 3.21 -8.14
C SER A 21 -5.17 2.59 -9.28
N PHE A 22 -6.13 3.36 -9.79
CA PHE A 22 -6.96 2.92 -10.92
C PHE A 22 -7.34 4.07 -11.84
N VAL A 23 -7.63 3.73 -13.10
CA VAL A 23 -8.19 4.66 -14.09
C VAL A 23 -9.30 3.97 -14.87
N HIS A 24 -10.38 4.70 -15.09
CA HIS A 24 -11.53 4.20 -15.82
C HIS A 24 -11.36 4.38 -17.34
N GLN A 25 -11.97 3.49 -18.11
CA GLN A 25 -12.00 3.53 -19.57
C GLN A 25 -12.53 4.88 -20.08
N ALA A 26 -13.54 5.44 -19.42
CA ALA A 26 -14.14 6.72 -19.75
C ALA A 26 -13.59 7.91 -18.92
N HIS A 27 -12.43 7.76 -18.27
CA HIS A 27 -11.80 8.85 -17.53
C HIS A 27 -11.51 10.06 -18.44
N GLY A 28 -12.10 11.21 -18.15
CA GLY A 28 -12.03 12.40 -18.99
C GLY A 28 -12.39 13.65 -18.20
N SER A 29 -12.26 14.83 -18.82
CA SER A 29 -12.67 16.09 -18.21
C SER A 29 -14.15 16.07 -17.83
N ALA A 30 -14.49 16.54 -16.63
CA ALA A 30 -15.88 16.72 -16.19
C ALA A 30 -16.64 17.75 -17.06
N TYR A 31 -15.91 18.67 -17.69
CA TYR A 31 -16.44 19.77 -18.48
C TYR A 31 -16.01 19.65 -19.95
N SER A 32 -16.90 19.99 -20.87
CA SER A 32 -16.64 20.04 -22.31
C SER A 32 -17.32 21.25 -22.93
N TYR A 33 -16.77 21.75 -24.02
CA TYR A 33 -17.38 22.81 -24.82
C TYR A 33 -18.18 22.18 -25.96
N PHE A 34 -19.39 22.70 -26.20
CA PHE A 34 -20.25 22.27 -27.29
C PHE A 34 -20.58 23.46 -28.19
N PRO A 35 -20.57 23.30 -29.52
CA PRO A 35 -21.07 24.33 -30.40
C PRO A 35 -22.56 24.54 -30.15
N SER A 36 -22.94 25.79 -29.87
CA SER A 36 -24.33 26.23 -29.90
C SER A 36 -24.69 26.68 -31.31
N ASP A 37 -25.95 26.49 -31.71
CA ASP A 37 -26.47 27.18 -32.88
C ASP A 37 -26.65 28.69 -32.61
N ASP A 38 -27.03 29.44 -33.65
CA ASP A 38 -27.25 30.91 -33.59
C ASP A 38 -28.35 31.32 -32.59
N LYS A 39 -29.10 30.35 -32.02
CA LYS A 39 -30.14 30.57 -31.02
C LYS A 39 -29.70 30.16 -29.61
N GLY A 40 -28.43 29.81 -29.43
CA GLY A 40 -27.89 29.34 -28.15
C GLY A 40 -28.33 27.92 -27.81
N VAL A 41 -28.93 27.17 -28.74
CA VAL A 41 -29.28 25.77 -28.53
C VAL A 41 -28.02 24.95 -28.70
N VAL A 42 -27.60 24.30 -27.61
CA VAL A 42 -26.49 23.34 -27.64
C VAL A 42 -26.91 22.15 -28.50
N GLN A 43 -26.13 21.87 -29.55
CA GLN A 43 -26.32 20.63 -30.30
C GLN A 43 -25.83 19.46 -29.45
N ASP A 44 -26.75 18.82 -28.72
CA ASP A 44 -26.46 17.59 -27.98
C ASP A 44 -26.15 16.47 -29.00
N GLY A 45 -24.95 15.92 -28.93
CA GLY A 45 -24.47 14.99 -29.98
C GLY A 45 -23.09 14.36 -29.75
N ILE A 46 -22.23 14.92 -28.91
CA ILE A 46 -20.90 14.34 -28.65
C ILE A 46 -20.88 13.74 -27.25
N GLY A 47 -21.56 12.59 -27.18
CA GLY A 47 -21.84 11.82 -25.98
C GLY A 47 -20.59 11.30 -25.27
N ARG A 48 -20.45 11.71 -24.01
CA ARG A 48 -19.88 10.83 -22.99
C ARG A 48 -20.80 9.63 -22.80
N THR A 49 -20.23 8.44 -22.79
CA THR A 49 -20.98 7.26 -22.37
C THR A 49 -21.46 7.47 -20.94
N THR A 50 -22.73 7.13 -20.64
CA THR A 50 -23.31 7.28 -19.30
C THR A 50 -22.60 6.44 -18.23
N GLY A 51 -21.78 5.47 -18.63
CA GLY A 51 -20.96 4.64 -17.74
C GLY A 51 -19.47 5.00 -17.75
N LYS A 52 -18.80 4.73 -16.61
CA LYS A 52 -17.34 4.88 -16.45
C LYS A 52 -16.53 3.87 -17.31
N GLY A 53 -17.19 2.86 -17.86
CA GLY A 53 -16.58 1.78 -18.63
C GLY A 53 -15.73 0.84 -17.76
N LEU A 54 -14.84 0.08 -18.40
CA LEU A 54 -13.92 -0.83 -17.71
C LEU A 54 -12.93 -0.05 -16.81
N ARG A 55 -12.20 -0.76 -15.97
CA ARG A 55 -11.24 -0.16 -15.03
C ARG A 55 -9.89 -0.85 -15.17
N MET A 56 -8.84 -0.05 -15.34
CA MET A 56 -7.45 -0.47 -15.20
C MET A 56 -7.03 -0.26 -13.75
N ILE A 57 -6.42 -1.28 -13.16
CA ILE A 57 -5.68 -1.21 -11.89
C ILE A 57 -4.20 -1.10 -12.23
N MET A 58 -3.48 -0.35 -11.41
CA MET A 58 -2.06 -0.07 -11.58
C MET A 58 -1.36 -0.12 -10.23
N VAL A 59 -0.25 -0.83 -10.18
CA VAL A 59 0.76 -0.78 -9.12
C VAL A 59 2.05 -0.28 -9.76
N HIS A 60 2.76 0.63 -9.11
CA HIS A 60 4.10 1.03 -9.54
C HIS A 60 4.90 1.54 -8.35
N ALA A 61 6.15 1.87 -8.62
CA ALA A 61 7.07 2.42 -7.66
C ALA A 61 7.86 3.58 -8.28
N ILE A 62 8.08 4.63 -7.49
CA ILE A 62 8.89 5.78 -7.87
C ILE A 62 9.98 6.08 -6.85
N THR A 63 11.03 6.74 -7.31
CA THR A 63 12.09 7.33 -6.48
C THR A 63 12.23 8.81 -6.85
N LYS A 64 13.05 9.58 -6.14
CA LYS A 64 13.38 10.95 -6.58
C LYS A 64 14.05 11.01 -7.96
N HIS A 65 14.64 9.90 -8.43
CA HIS A 65 15.31 9.82 -9.72
C HIS A 65 14.37 9.45 -10.88
N GLY A 66 13.12 9.13 -10.59
CA GLY A 66 12.13 8.70 -11.58
C GLY A 66 11.44 7.39 -11.20
N PRO A 67 10.54 6.89 -12.08
CA PRO A 67 9.87 5.61 -11.89
C PRO A 67 10.82 4.41 -12.02
N LEU A 68 10.59 3.35 -11.25
CA LEU A 68 11.38 2.11 -11.28
C LEU A 68 10.98 1.22 -12.46
N ALA A 69 11.50 1.53 -13.64
CA ALA A 69 11.33 0.71 -14.84
C ALA A 69 12.55 0.79 -15.76
N GLU A 70 12.95 -0.35 -16.31
CA GLU A 70 13.82 -0.40 -17.48
C GLU A 70 13.06 0.19 -18.67
N LEU A 71 13.71 1.11 -19.40
CA LEU A 71 13.13 1.77 -20.56
C LEU A 71 13.67 1.16 -21.85
N GLN A 72 12.77 0.81 -22.76
CA GLN A 72 13.04 0.45 -24.15
C GLN A 72 12.33 1.47 -25.04
N GLU A 73 13.08 2.11 -25.94
CA GLU A 73 12.55 3.16 -26.84
C GLU A 73 11.82 4.29 -26.10
N GLY A 74 12.29 4.64 -24.89
CA GLY A 74 11.72 5.72 -24.07
C GLY A 74 10.53 5.31 -23.20
N PHE A 75 10.06 4.06 -23.28
CA PHE A 75 8.94 3.55 -22.48
C PHE A 75 9.33 2.32 -21.66
N PRO A 76 8.66 2.04 -20.53
CA PRO A 76 8.88 0.81 -19.79
C PRO A 76 8.78 -0.43 -20.66
N ILE A 77 9.62 -1.42 -20.35
CA ILE A 77 9.50 -2.76 -20.92
C ILE A 77 8.04 -3.23 -20.93
N ARG A 78 7.68 -3.93 -22.00
CA ARG A 78 6.31 -4.38 -22.20
C ARG A 78 5.95 -5.40 -21.14
N GLU A 79 4.86 -5.14 -20.45
CA GLU A 79 4.35 -6.01 -19.40
C GLU A 79 2.88 -6.36 -19.63
N GLY A 80 2.40 -7.43 -19.01
CA GLY A 80 0.99 -7.82 -19.06
C GLY A 80 0.38 -7.82 -20.47
N TRP A 81 -0.55 -6.90 -20.71
CA TRP A 81 -1.26 -6.73 -21.98
C TRP A 81 -0.39 -6.26 -23.16
N PHE A 82 0.78 -5.68 -22.89
CA PHE A 82 1.71 -5.22 -23.91
C PHE A 82 2.64 -6.33 -24.43
N LYS A 83 2.81 -7.44 -23.68
CA LYS A 83 3.57 -8.59 -24.18
C LYS A 83 2.81 -9.24 -25.35
N ALA A 84 3.53 -9.54 -26.43
CA ALA A 84 2.93 -10.04 -27.67
C ALA A 84 2.11 -11.33 -27.46
N LYS A 85 1.09 -11.54 -28.28
CA LYS A 85 0.18 -12.70 -28.29
C LYS A 85 0.86 -14.02 -28.71
N GLU A 86 2.16 -14.21 -28.44
CA GLU A 86 2.89 -15.35 -28.99
C GLU A 86 2.49 -16.69 -28.37
N ASN A 87 1.88 -16.68 -27.18
CA ASN A 87 1.32 -17.90 -26.61
C ASN A 87 -0.18 -17.74 -26.34
N ARG A 88 -1.00 -18.46 -27.12
CA ARG A 88 -2.41 -18.79 -26.81
C ARG A 88 -2.54 -19.67 -25.56
N ALA A 89 -1.55 -19.71 -24.67
CA ALA A 89 -1.71 -20.29 -23.35
C ALA A 89 -2.78 -19.47 -22.61
N LYS A 90 -3.62 -20.14 -21.80
CA LYS A 90 -4.65 -19.50 -20.97
C LYS A 90 -4.06 -18.24 -20.35
N LYS A 91 -4.64 -17.07 -20.67
CA LYS A 91 -4.33 -15.83 -19.95
C LYS A 91 -4.84 -16.01 -18.52
N ILE A 92 -4.03 -16.61 -17.66
CA ILE A 92 -4.32 -16.64 -16.22
C ILE A 92 -4.31 -15.18 -15.78
N LYS A 93 -5.47 -14.71 -15.32
CA LYS A 93 -5.63 -13.29 -14.97
C LYS A 93 -5.08 -13.08 -13.55
N PRO A 94 -4.57 -11.87 -13.23
CA PRO A 94 -4.29 -11.50 -11.86
C PRO A 94 -5.48 -11.82 -10.94
N GLY A 95 -5.21 -12.51 -9.82
CA GLY A 95 -6.23 -13.02 -8.90
C GLY A 95 -6.90 -14.34 -9.32
N GLU A 96 -6.25 -15.16 -10.15
CA GLU A 96 -6.55 -16.58 -10.36
C GLU A 96 -5.50 -17.44 -9.65
N ALA A 97 -5.85 -18.65 -9.21
CA ALA A 97 -5.01 -19.49 -8.34
C ALA A 97 -3.64 -19.84 -8.94
N ASP A 98 -3.53 -19.88 -10.27
CA ASP A 98 -2.30 -20.23 -11.00
C ASP A 98 -1.51 -19.00 -11.48
N PHE A 99 -1.83 -17.79 -10.99
CA PHE A 99 -1.14 -16.57 -11.42
C PHE A 99 0.26 -16.47 -10.79
N GLU A 100 1.28 -16.47 -11.64
CA GLU A 100 2.68 -16.32 -11.24
C GLU A 100 3.35 -15.20 -12.06
N MET A 101 4.00 -14.26 -11.36
CA MET A 101 4.82 -13.22 -11.97
C MET A 101 6.22 -13.76 -12.31
N SER A 102 6.74 -13.34 -13.45
CA SER A 102 8.14 -13.56 -13.83
C SER A 102 8.98 -12.34 -13.45
N ASP A 103 10.28 -12.58 -13.28
CA ASP A 103 11.26 -11.52 -13.06
C ASP A 103 11.29 -10.57 -14.26
N GLU A 104 10.97 -9.31 -14.01
CA GLU A 104 11.00 -8.24 -15.00
C GLU A 104 11.59 -6.99 -14.36
N GLN A 105 12.43 -6.27 -15.10
CA GLN A 105 13.07 -5.04 -14.62
C GLN A 105 12.10 -3.84 -14.68
N THR A 106 10.84 -4.04 -14.31
CA THR A 106 9.85 -2.97 -14.15
C THR A 106 8.95 -3.23 -12.95
N ALA A 107 8.82 -2.22 -12.10
CA ALA A 107 7.85 -2.19 -11.01
C ALA A 107 6.43 -1.85 -11.53
N GLU A 108 6.27 -1.44 -12.78
CA GLU A 108 4.96 -1.14 -13.33
C GLU A 108 4.17 -2.45 -13.51
N PHE A 109 2.98 -2.56 -12.93
CA PHE A 109 2.10 -3.70 -13.10
C PHE A 109 0.67 -3.23 -13.35
N LEU A 110 0.16 -3.45 -14.57
CA LEU A 110 -1.13 -2.94 -15.04
C LEU A 110 -2.05 -4.08 -15.46
N TRP A 111 -3.28 -4.07 -14.97
CA TRP A 111 -4.28 -5.05 -15.38
C TRP A 111 -5.69 -4.50 -15.40
N GLN A 112 -6.58 -5.20 -16.10
CA GLN A 112 -7.99 -4.84 -16.11
C GLN A 112 -8.69 -5.48 -14.90
N ALA A 113 -9.42 -4.69 -14.13
CA ALA A 113 -10.25 -5.18 -13.04
C ALA A 113 -11.34 -6.15 -13.53
N LYS A 114 -11.71 -7.12 -12.69
CA LYS A 114 -12.83 -8.04 -12.96
C LYS A 114 -14.18 -7.32 -12.96
N LEU A 115 -14.35 -6.32 -12.08
CA LEU A 115 -15.55 -5.49 -11.97
C LEU A 115 -15.26 -4.04 -12.35
N ALA A 116 -16.20 -3.43 -13.08
CA ALA A 116 -16.15 -2.02 -13.47
C ALA A 116 -16.47 -1.05 -12.32
N THR A 117 -17.06 -1.53 -11.22
CA THR A 117 -17.51 -0.77 -10.05
C THR A 117 -17.05 -1.43 -8.74
N GLY A 118 -17.19 -0.72 -7.60
CA GLY A 118 -16.82 -1.20 -6.27
C GLY A 118 -15.39 -0.83 -5.84
N ASP A 119 -15.03 -1.14 -4.60
CA ASP A 119 -13.69 -0.92 -4.06
C ASP A 119 -12.62 -1.66 -4.88
N TYR A 120 -11.55 -0.97 -5.24
CA TYR A 120 -10.45 -1.54 -6.04
C TYR A 120 -9.38 -2.21 -5.19
N HIS A 121 -9.33 -1.98 -3.86
CA HIS A 121 -8.34 -2.61 -3.00
C HIS A 121 -8.46 -4.14 -3.01
N ASN A 122 -9.66 -4.69 -3.28
CA ASN A 122 -9.87 -6.14 -3.50
C ASN A 122 -9.26 -6.68 -4.80
N ALA A 123 -8.72 -5.81 -5.67
CA ALA A 123 -8.05 -6.23 -6.89
C ALA A 123 -6.59 -6.66 -6.65
N MET A 124 -6.02 -6.30 -5.50
CA MET A 124 -4.69 -6.70 -5.05
C MET A 124 -4.84 -7.68 -3.88
N THR A 125 -4.05 -8.75 -3.89
CA THR A 125 -3.96 -9.69 -2.77
C THR A 125 -2.57 -9.67 -2.17
N ASP A 126 -2.44 -10.17 -0.94
CA ASP A 126 -1.17 -10.35 -0.26
C ASP A 126 -0.17 -11.20 -1.07
N GLY A 127 -0.66 -12.29 -1.69
CA GLY A 127 0.13 -13.11 -2.60
C GLY A 127 0.58 -12.36 -3.86
N MET A 128 -0.30 -11.54 -4.45
CA MET A 128 0.06 -10.71 -5.61
C MET A 128 1.09 -9.64 -5.24
N PHE A 129 0.94 -9.01 -4.07
CA PHE A 129 1.90 -8.04 -3.54
C PHE A 129 3.28 -8.65 -3.34
N MET A 130 3.35 -9.81 -2.68
CA MET A 130 4.64 -10.48 -2.47
C MET A 130 5.29 -10.93 -3.77
N GLN A 131 4.51 -11.38 -4.76
CA GLN A 131 5.05 -11.68 -6.09
C GLN A 131 5.57 -10.42 -6.80
N TRP A 132 4.81 -9.32 -6.74
CA TRP A 132 5.23 -8.04 -7.31
C TRP A 132 6.52 -7.51 -6.66
N LEU A 133 6.59 -7.53 -5.32
CA LEU A 133 7.77 -7.13 -4.56
C LEU A 133 9.02 -7.93 -5.00
N LYS A 134 8.87 -9.25 -5.17
CA LYS A 134 9.97 -10.16 -5.52
C LYS A 134 10.39 -10.11 -6.99
N HIS A 135 9.41 -10.08 -7.89
CA HIS A 135 9.62 -10.33 -9.32
C HIS A 135 9.55 -9.07 -10.17
N ARG A 136 9.12 -7.94 -9.61
CA ARG A 136 8.94 -6.69 -10.35
C ARG A 136 9.70 -5.55 -9.71
N LEU A 137 9.40 -5.26 -8.45
CA LEU A 137 10.05 -4.17 -7.73
C LEU A 137 11.55 -4.44 -7.52
N THR A 138 11.90 -5.60 -6.98
CA THR A 138 13.28 -5.97 -6.67
C THR A 138 14.17 -5.98 -7.92
N PRO A 139 13.82 -6.66 -9.04
CA PRO A 139 14.66 -6.64 -10.22
C PRO A 139 14.80 -5.26 -10.85
N ALA A 140 13.72 -4.45 -10.87
CA ALA A 140 13.78 -3.07 -11.35
C ALA A 140 14.73 -2.20 -10.50
N PHE A 141 14.64 -2.34 -9.18
CA PHE A 141 15.52 -1.64 -8.25
C PHE A 141 16.97 -2.05 -8.41
N ASP A 142 17.27 -3.36 -8.42
CA ASP A 142 18.63 -3.86 -8.54
C ASP A 142 19.29 -3.47 -9.88
N ALA A 143 18.48 -3.38 -10.95
CA ALA A 143 18.93 -2.89 -12.25
C ALA A 143 19.30 -1.39 -12.24
N GLN A 144 18.48 -0.55 -11.61
CA GLN A 144 18.70 0.90 -11.59
C GLN A 144 19.69 1.37 -10.49
N PHE A 145 19.70 0.70 -9.34
CA PHE A 145 20.39 1.14 -8.12
C PHE A 145 21.28 0.05 -7.53
N LYS A 146 22.21 -0.43 -8.34
CA LYS A 146 23.17 -1.46 -7.95
C LYS A 146 23.92 -1.09 -6.66
N ASN A 147 23.98 -2.04 -5.71
CA ASN A 147 24.65 -1.91 -4.41
C ASN A 147 24.08 -0.79 -3.51
N LYS A 148 22.83 -0.39 -3.68
CA LYS A 148 22.14 0.52 -2.74
C LYS A 148 21.20 -0.25 -1.83
N LYS A 149 21.00 0.29 -0.62
CA LYS A 149 19.94 -0.17 0.28
C LYS A 149 18.59 0.43 -0.16
N MET A 150 17.55 -0.37 -0.28
CA MET A 150 16.18 0.12 -0.46
C MET A 150 15.59 0.52 0.90
N PHE A 151 14.94 1.67 0.97
CA PHE A 151 13.93 1.98 1.99
C PHE A 151 12.57 2.06 1.31
N LEU A 152 11.74 1.05 1.51
CA LEU A 152 10.43 0.96 0.88
C LEU A 152 9.38 1.63 1.76
N VAL A 153 8.61 2.55 1.17
CA VAL A 153 7.56 3.33 1.84
C VAL A 153 6.20 2.86 1.33
N LEU A 154 5.32 2.46 2.25
CA LEU A 154 3.96 1.98 1.95
C LEU A 154 2.96 2.47 3.00
N ASP A 155 1.69 2.50 2.60
CA ASP A 155 0.56 2.70 3.50
C ASP A 155 0.23 1.40 4.28
N ASN A 156 -0.78 1.45 5.15
CA ASN A 156 -1.17 0.31 5.99
C ASN A 156 -2.26 -0.56 5.37
N ALA A 157 -2.32 -0.67 4.03
CA ALA A 157 -3.27 -1.56 3.38
C ALA A 157 -3.09 -3.01 3.89
N SER A 158 -4.19 -3.70 4.18
CA SER A 158 -4.15 -5.00 4.86
C SER A 158 -3.36 -6.07 4.08
N TYR A 159 -3.29 -5.98 2.75
CA TYR A 159 -2.50 -6.89 1.92
C TYR A 159 -0.99 -6.65 1.97
N HIS A 160 -0.53 -5.49 2.48
CA HIS A 160 0.89 -5.26 2.77
C HIS A 160 1.36 -6.07 3.98
N HIS A 161 0.46 -6.30 4.93
CA HIS A 161 0.70 -7.11 6.14
C HIS A 161 0.46 -8.60 5.86
N CYS A 162 1.21 -9.17 4.91
CA CYS A 162 1.08 -10.58 4.58
C CYS A 162 1.70 -11.44 5.69
N PHE A 163 0.88 -12.20 6.41
CA PHE A 163 1.34 -13.15 7.44
C PHE A 163 1.39 -14.59 6.92
N ASP A 164 1.95 -15.50 7.73
CA ASP A 164 1.90 -16.94 7.47
C ASP A 164 0.43 -17.39 7.24
N GLU A 165 0.16 -18.09 6.13
CA GLU A 165 -1.21 -18.45 5.72
C GLU A 165 -1.89 -19.41 6.70
N GLU A 166 -1.08 -20.18 7.43
CA GLU A 166 -1.55 -21.12 8.41
C GLU A 166 -1.80 -20.43 9.76
N VAL A 167 -0.88 -19.59 10.23
CA VAL A 167 -1.04 -18.96 11.55
C VAL A 167 -1.96 -17.76 11.49
N LYS A 168 -1.86 -16.96 10.43
CA LYS A 168 -2.53 -15.66 10.26
C LYS A 168 -2.26 -14.73 11.45
N VAL A 169 -3.09 -13.71 11.62
CA VAL A 169 -3.04 -12.82 12.78
C VAL A 169 -3.92 -13.41 13.91
N PRO A 170 -3.34 -13.83 15.06
CA PRO A 170 -4.07 -14.49 16.14
C PRO A 170 -5.34 -13.74 16.60
N GLU A 171 -5.34 -12.41 16.58
CA GLU A 171 -6.45 -11.55 17.02
C GLU A 171 -7.64 -11.60 16.04
N THR A 172 -7.36 -11.82 14.76
CA THR A 172 -8.38 -11.94 13.72
C THR A 172 -8.98 -13.35 13.65
N ASN A 173 -8.23 -14.35 14.15
CA ASN A 173 -8.65 -15.74 14.13
C ASN A 173 -9.85 -16.01 15.05
N SER A 174 -10.64 -17.03 14.70
CA SER A 174 -11.66 -17.53 15.63
C SER A 174 -11.01 -18.19 16.85
N LYS A 175 -11.70 -18.15 18.00
CA LYS A 175 -11.25 -18.83 19.22
C LYS A 175 -10.96 -20.32 18.99
N LYS A 176 -11.81 -20.99 18.20
CA LYS A 176 -11.63 -22.40 17.84
C LYS A 176 -10.33 -22.62 17.06
N TYR A 177 -10.05 -21.76 16.08
CA TYR A 177 -8.88 -21.89 15.22
C TYR A 177 -7.57 -21.65 15.98
N ASN A 178 -7.51 -20.66 16.87
CA ASN A 178 -6.34 -20.45 17.73
C ASN A 178 -6.07 -21.65 18.66
N VAL A 179 -7.10 -22.28 19.22
CA VAL A 179 -6.95 -23.52 20.00
C VAL A 179 -6.42 -24.67 19.13
N GLU A 180 -6.88 -24.77 17.88
CA GLU A 180 -6.36 -25.75 16.91
C GLU A 180 -4.89 -25.49 16.58
N LEU A 181 -4.48 -24.22 16.43
CA LEU A 181 -3.07 -23.83 16.23
C LEU A 181 -2.21 -24.22 17.43
N LEU A 182 -2.60 -23.83 18.65
CA LEU A 182 -1.88 -24.21 19.87
C LEU A 182 -1.68 -25.73 19.94
N ARG A 183 -2.74 -26.51 19.72
CA ARG A 183 -2.68 -27.98 19.71
C ARG A 183 -1.73 -28.50 18.62
N LYS A 184 -1.90 -28.01 17.38
CA LYS A 184 -1.11 -28.47 16.22
C LYS A 184 0.38 -28.22 16.42
N TYR A 185 0.73 -27.11 17.05
CA TYR A 185 2.11 -26.71 17.32
C TYR A 185 2.63 -27.18 18.68
N GLY A 186 1.95 -28.13 19.34
CA GLY A 186 2.46 -28.83 20.51
C GLY A 186 2.27 -28.13 21.85
N CYS A 187 1.50 -27.04 21.92
CA CYS A 187 1.12 -26.44 23.19
C CYS A 187 0.09 -27.33 23.89
N THR A 188 0.43 -27.84 25.07
CA THR A 188 -0.45 -28.68 25.89
C THR A 188 -1.21 -27.89 26.95
N SER A 189 -0.64 -26.79 27.44
CA SER A 189 -1.21 -25.96 28.49
C SER A 189 -0.75 -24.52 28.37
N PHE A 190 -1.56 -23.58 28.84
CA PHE A 190 -1.22 -22.15 28.86
C PHE A 190 -1.79 -21.46 30.10
N LYS A 191 -1.31 -20.23 30.32
CA LYS A 191 -1.72 -19.40 31.45
C LYS A 191 -2.40 -18.13 30.96
N VAL A 192 -3.37 -17.67 31.73
CA VAL A 192 -4.05 -16.38 31.53
C VAL A 192 -4.05 -15.62 32.84
N THR A 193 -3.57 -14.39 32.81
CA THR A 193 -3.64 -13.47 33.95
C THR A 193 -4.90 -12.63 33.82
N ARG A 194 -5.72 -12.57 34.88
CA ARG A 194 -6.90 -11.72 34.96
C ARG A 194 -6.78 -10.80 36.17
N GLU A 195 -7.04 -9.53 35.97
CA GLU A 195 -7.07 -8.56 37.05
C GLU A 195 -8.50 -8.34 37.55
N SER A 196 -8.66 -8.32 38.88
CA SER A 196 -9.90 -7.95 39.54
C SER A 196 -9.56 -7.22 40.83
N GLU A 197 -10.15 -6.03 41.04
CA GLU A 197 -9.96 -5.22 42.26
C GLU A 197 -8.47 -4.94 42.59
N GLY A 198 -7.64 -4.71 41.56
CA GLY A 198 -6.21 -4.43 41.73
C GLY A 198 -5.37 -5.65 42.13
N LYS A 199 -5.90 -6.87 41.97
CA LYS A 199 -5.15 -8.13 42.16
C LYS A 199 -5.15 -8.93 40.88
N ALA A 200 -3.96 -9.27 40.40
CA ALA A 200 -3.76 -10.21 39.31
C ALA A 200 -3.86 -11.66 39.82
N ALA A 201 -4.68 -12.47 39.15
CA ALA A 201 -4.78 -13.91 39.39
C ALA A 201 -4.44 -14.67 38.11
N GLU A 202 -3.60 -15.70 38.24
CA GLU A 202 -3.15 -16.54 37.14
C GLU A 202 -3.99 -17.83 37.07
N TYR A 203 -4.53 -18.12 35.89
CA TYR A 203 -5.36 -19.28 35.62
C TYR A 203 -4.67 -20.19 34.60
N ASN A 204 -4.52 -21.47 34.95
CA ASN A 204 -3.95 -22.48 34.07
C ASN A 204 -5.05 -23.21 33.30
N PHE A 205 -4.84 -23.39 32.00
CA PHE A 205 -5.75 -24.10 31.11
C PHE A 205 -4.99 -25.17 30.33
N GLU A 206 -5.62 -26.34 30.18
CA GLU A 206 -5.15 -27.40 29.29
C GLU A 206 -5.75 -27.18 27.89
N VAL A 207 -4.93 -27.33 26.86
CA VAL A 207 -5.38 -27.33 25.47
C VAL A 207 -6.15 -28.63 25.22
N PRO A 208 -7.46 -28.58 24.90
CA PRO A 208 -8.25 -29.78 24.75
C PRO A 208 -7.78 -30.60 23.55
N ALA A 209 -7.86 -31.93 23.61
CA ALA A 209 -7.49 -32.82 22.50
C ALA A 209 -8.37 -32.63 21.25
N GLN A 210 -9.62 -32.20 21.42
CA GLN A 210 -10.57 -31.88 20.35
C GLN A 210 -11.48 -30.72 20.74
N GLY A 211 -11.93 -29.93 19.76
CA GLY A 211 -12.86 -28.81 19.98
C GLY A 211 -12.16 -27.55 20.51
N SER A 212 -12.93 -26.70 21.17
CA SER A 212 -12.48 -25.43 21.76
C SER A 212 -12.86 -25.37 23.25
N LEU A 213 -12.30 -24.39 23.97
CA LEU A 213 -12.61 -24.14 25.38
C LEU A 213 -13.97 -23.43 25.54
N PRO A 214 -14.66 -23.61 26.69
CA PRO A 214 -15.87 -22.86 26.99
C PRO A 214 -15.69 -21.33 26.89
N ASN A 215 -16.77 -20.58 26.71
CA ASN A 215 -16.72 -19.12 26.73
C ASN A 215 -16.38 -18.60 28.13
N ALA A 216 -15.75 -17.43 28.23
CA ALA A 216 -15.25 -16.85 29.48
C ALA A 216 -16.29 -16.80 30.62
N ASN A 217 -17.58 -16.64 30.29
CA ASN A 217 -18.68 -16.65 31.25
C ASN A 217 -19.07 -18.04 31.79
N ARG A 218 -18.40 -19.11 31.35
CA ARG A 218 -18.60 -20.47 31.83
C ARG A 218 -17.42 -20.89 32.70
N LYS A 219 -17.65 -21.90 33.56
CA LYS A 219 -16.60 -22.53 34.35
C LYS A 219 -15.49 -23.05 33.43
N ASN A 220 -14.24 -22.73 33.77
CA ASN A 220 -13.04 -23.05 32.97
C ASN A 220 -13.09 -22.48 31.53
N GLY A 221 -13.77 -21.35 31.36
CA GLY A 221 -13.89 -20.66 30.08
C GLY A 221 -12.80 -19.62 29.83
N VAL A 222 -12.52 -19.39 28.55
CA VAL A 222 -11.55 -18.42 28.04
C VAL A 222 -12.21 -17.59 26.93
N SER A 223 -11.90 -16.29 26.88
CA SER A 223 -12.37 -15.36 25.86
C SER A 223 -11.63 -15.59 24.52
N LYS A 224 -12.05 -14.90 23.47
CA LYS A 224 -11.36 -14.96 22.16
C LYS A 224 -10.02 -14.23 22.26
N GLU A 225 -10.02 -13.10 22.95
CA GLU A 225 -8.90 -12.16 23.13
C GLU A 225 -7.79 -12.82 23.97
N GLU A 226 -8.16 -13.48 25.07
CA GLU A 226 -7.24 -14.24 25.91
C GLU A 226 -6.55 -15.36 25.11
N ILE A 227 -7.33 -16.12 24.32
CA ILE A 227 -6.76 -17.17 23.45
C ILE A 227 -5.87 -16.57 22.36
N ALA A 228 -6.24 -15.43 21.77
CA ALA A 228 -5.42 -14.75 20.77
C ALA A 228 -4.08 -14.32 21.35
N SER A 229 -4.09 -13.64 22.51
CA SER A 229 -2.88 -13.20 23.23
C SER A 229 -1.97 -14.37 23.61
N VAL A 230 -2.55 -15.47 24.14
CA VAL A 230 -1.80 -16.70 24.43
C VAL A 230 -1.17 -17.29 23.16
N THR A 231 -1.93 -17.33 22.07
CA THR A 231 -1.45 -17.87 20.79
C THR A 231 -0.30 -17.01 20.27
N ARG A 232 -0.45 -15.69 20.25
CA ARG A 232 0.62 -14.75 19.88
C ARG A 232 1.86 -14.97 20.75
N THR A 233 1.71 -15.03 22.07
CA THR A 233 2.84 -15.22 22.99
C THR A 233 3.54 -16.56 22.75
N TYR A 234 2.79 -17.64 22.56
CA TYR A 234 3.34 -18.97 22.27
C TYR A 234 4.12 -18.99 20.95
N PHE A 235 3.56 -18.42 19.89
CA PHE A 235 4.24 -18.34 18.59
C PHE A 235 5.43 -17.39 18.63
N LYS A 236 5.34 -16.23 19.29
CA LYS A 236 6.47 -15.30 19.46
C LYS A 236 7.67 -15.97 20.14
N LYS A 237 7.41 -16.85 21.11
CA LYS A 237 8.45 -17.59 21.83
C LYS A 237 9.03 -18.78 21.05
N ASN A 238 8.19 -19.58 20.39
CA ASN A 238 8.60 -20.87 19.84
C ASN A 238 8.77 -20.87 18.32
N PHE A 239 8.04 -19.99 17.62
CA PHE A 239 7.98 -19.90 16.16
C PHE A 239 7.89 -18.42 15.70
N PRO A 240 8.79 -17.52 16.15
CA PRO A 240 8.69 -16.08 15.88
C PRO A 240 8.53 -15.77 14.39
N GLN A 241 9.23 -16.52 13.52
CA GLN A 241 9.16 -16.41 12.06
C GLN A 241 7.76 -16.59 11.47
N LYS A 242 6.82 -17.22 12.20
CA LYS A 242 5.44 -17.40 11.75
C LYS A 242 4.52 -16.23 12.08
N LEU A 243 4.97 -15.31 12.94
CA LEU A 243 4.28 -14.05 13.23
C LEU A 243 4.91 -12.86 12.49
N GLU A 244 6.04 -13.08 11.83
CA GLU A 244 6.69 -12.04 11.06
C GLU A 244 5.91 -11.77 9.77
N GLU A 245 5.80 -10.50 9.43
CA GLU A 245 5.24 -10.08 8.15
C GLU A 245 6.20 -10.49 7.03
N LYS A 246 5.66 -11.13 5.98
CA LYS A 246 6.47 -11.63 4.86
C LYS A 246 7.20 -10.49 4.14
N ALA A 247 6.58 -9.32 4.02
CA ALA A 247 7.20 -8.15 3.42
C ALA A 247 8.37 -7.65 4.28
N GLU A 248 8.16 -7.46 5.58
CA GLU A 248 9.22 -7.03 6.51
C GLU A 248 10.38 -8.03 6.55
N THR A 249 10.08 -9.33 6.61
CA THR A 249 11.06 -10.42 6.58
C THR A 249 11.89 -10.37 5.31
N TYR A 250 11.23 -10.27 4.15
CA TYR A 250 11.90 -10.19 2.86
C TYR A 250 12.84 -8.98 2.77
N MET A 251 12.38 -7.82 3.21
CA MET A 251 13.17 -6.59 3.22
C MET A 251 14.38 -6.73 4.17
N ARG A 252 14.17 -7.27 5.37
CA ARG A 252 15.22 -7.48 6.37
C ARG A 252 16.30 -8.47 5.89
N GLU A 253 15.91 -9.57 5.25
CA GLU A 253 16.84 -10.56 4.68
C GLU A 253 17.74 -9.97 3.59
N LYS A 254 17.24 -8.97 2.84
CA LYS A 254 18.04 -8.20 1.87
C LYS A 254 18.89 -7.09 2.50
N GLY A 255 18.79 -6.88 3.81
CA GLY A 255 19.41 -5.75 4.51
C GLY A 255 18.75 -4.41 4.19
N TRP A 256 17.54 -4.43 3.62
CA TRP A 256 16.73 -3.26 3.27
C TRP A 256 15.87 -2.79 4.45
N GLY A 257 15.16 -1.68 4.29
CA GLY A 257 14.28 -1.11 5.33
C GLY A 257 12.85 -0.94 4.82
N LEU A 258 11.89 -1.04 5.75
CA LEU A 258 10.47 -0.79 5.52
C LEU A 258 10.03 0.42 6.33
N ILE A 259 9.21 1.29 5.74
CA ILE A 259 8.66 2.48 6.38
C ILE A 259 7.15 2.50 6.14
N TRP A 260 6.39 2.40 7.22
CA TRP A 260 4.94 2.56 7.20
C TRP A 260 4.61 4.04 7.35
N THR A 261 3.77 4.57 6.46
CA THR A 261 3.22 5.91 6.65
C THR A 261 2.10 5.87 7.71
N PRO A 262 1.88 6.97 8.46
CA PRO A 262 0.71 7.06 9.32
C PRO A 262 -0.59 6.81 8.52
N PRO A 263 -1.63 6.23 9.14
CA PRO A 263 -2.93 6.06 8.50
C PRO A 263 -3.48 7.39 7.97
N TYR A 264 -4.21 7.34 6.85
CA TYR A 264 -4.91 8.48 6.25
C TYR A 264 -4.01 9.67 5.86
N MET A 265 -2.74 9.42 5.53
CA MET A 265 -1.79 10.45 5.07
C MET A 265 -1.36 10.23 3.61
N PRO A 266 -2.26 10.32 2.61
CA PRO A 266 -1.90 10.18 1.19
C PRO A 266 -0.93 11.28 0.73
N THR A 267 -0.93 12.44 1.39
CA THR A 267 0.00 13.55 1.12
C THR A 267 1.47 13.18 1.39
N PHE A 268 1.72 12.11 2.16
CA PHE A 268 3.06 11.59 2.43
C PHE A 268 3.54 10.61 1.35
N GLN A 269 2.65 10.24 0.42
CA GLN A 269 2.93 9.33 -0.68
C GLN A 269 3.07 10.12 -2.00
N PRO A 270 4.28 10.49 -2.44
CA PRO A 270 4.50 11.30 -3.64
C PRO A 270 4.01 10.62 -4.93
N ILE A 271 3.84 9.29 -4.89
CA ILE A 271 3.30 8.52 -6.01
C ILE A 271 1.83 8.85 -6.31
N GLU A 272 1.08 9.41 -5.36
CA GLU A 272 -0.28 9.92 -5.60
C GLU A 272 -0.29 11.05 -6.62
N LEU A 273 0.70 11.95 -6.54
CA LEU A 273 0.87 13.03 -7.52
C LEU A 273 1.36 12.47 -8.87
N PHE A 274 2.11 11.37 -8.86
CA PHE A 274 2.51 10.67 -10.08
C PHE A 274 1.29 10.06 -10.79
N TRP A 275 0.36 9.47 -10.04
CA TRP A 275 -0.94 9.04 -10.57
C TRP A 275 -1.74 10.20 -11.13
N GLN A 276 -1.81 11.31 -10.41
CA GLN A 276 -2.51 12.51 -10.88
C GLN A 276 -1.95 13.01 -12.22
N HIS A 277 -0.62 13.06 -12.36
CA HIS A 277 0.05 13.48 -13.59
C HIS A 277 -0.35 12.61 -14.79
N GLY A 278 -0.30 11.28 -14.65
CA GLY A 278 -0.72 10.36 -15.70
C GLY A 278 -2.20 10.44 -16.02
N LYS A 279 -3.06 10.48 -14.98
CA LYS A 279 -4.51 10.56 -15.13
C LYS A 279 -4.95 11.85 -15.81
N HIS A 280 -4.26 12.97 -15.55
CA HIS A 280 -4.50 14.23 -16.26
C HIS A 280 -4.31 14.03 -17.76
N TYR A 281 -3.18 13.47 -18.20
CA TYR A 281 -2.95 13.20 -19.61
C TYR A 281 -4.02 12.28 -20.21
N VAL A 282 -4.41 11.20 -19.52
CA VAL A 282 -5.53 10.33 -19.95
C VAL A 282 -6.84 11.12 -20.07
N SER A 283 -7.08 12.08 -19.18
CA SER A 283 -8.31 12.85 -19.13
C SER A 283 -8.47 13.78 -20.33
N ILE A 284 -7.40 14.49 -20.71
CA ILE A 284 -7.41 15.45 -21.83
C ILE A 284 -7.38 14.75 -23.21
N HIS A 285 -6.91 13.49 -23.26
CA HIS A 285 -6.91 12.66 -24.48
C HIS A 285 -8.13 11.72 -24.55
N PHE A 286 -9.23 12.07 -23.89
CA PHE A 286 -10.45 11.28 -23.98
C PHE A 286 -11.11 11.45 -25.36
N GLU A 287 -11.35 10.32 -26.04
CA GLU A 287 -12.13 10.25 -27.28
C GLU A 287 -13.30 9.27 -27.13
N LYS A 288 -14.40 9.54 -27.84
CA LYS A 288 -15.57 8.65 -27.84
C LYS A 288 -15.19 7.30 -28.45
N GLY A 289 -15.51 6.23 -27.72
CA GLY A 289 -15.18 4.85 -28.14
C GLY A 289 -13.80 4.36 -27.71
N ARG A 290 -13.06 5.14 -26.90
CA ARG A 290 -11.76 4.76 -26.35
C ARG A 290 -11.79 3.37 -25.72
N ASN A 291 -10.86 2.51 -26.11
CA ASN A 291 -10.73 1.16 -25.57
C ASN A 291 -9.65 1.12 -24.45
N MET A 292 -9.50 -0.02 -23.77
CA MET A 292 -8.53 -0.13 -22.67
C MET A 292 -7.06 -0.05 -23.13
N LEU A 293 -6.73 -0.49 -24.34
CA LEU A 293 -5.39 -0.34 -24.92
C LEU A 293 -5.01 1.13 -25.07
N ASP A 294 -5.96 1.97 -25.45
CA ASP A 294 -5.73 3.41 -25.54
C ASP A 294 -5.46 4.00 -24.15
N VAL A 295 -6.22 3.59 -23.13
CA VAL A 295 -5.98 4.01 -21.74
C VAL A 295 -4.60 3.58 -21.24
N TRP A 296 -4.21 2.33 -21.49
CA TRP A 296 -2.89 1.80 -21.15
C TRP A 296 -1.75 2.57 -21.85
N LYS A 297 -1.93 2.97 -23.11
CA LYS A 297 -0.93 3.81 -23.81
C LYS A 297 -0.89 5.22 -23.25
N GLN A 298 -2.06 5.85 -23.08
CA GLN A 298 -2.19 7.21 -22.59
C GLN A 298 -1.63 7.37 -21.18
N ILE A 299 -1.86 6.41 -20.27
CA ILE A 299 -1.32 6.51 -18.91
C ILE A 299 0.22 6.49 -18.91
N ARG A 300 0.84 5.63 -19.75
CA ARG A 300 2.29 5.59 -19.91
C ARG A 300 2.82 6.88 -20.55
N LEU A 301 2.18 7.39 -21.60
CA LEU A 301 2.52 8.70 -22.19
C LEU A 301 2.41 9.83 -21.14
N GLY A 302 1.39 9.78 -20.30
CA GLY A 302 1.24 10.72 -19.19
C GLY A 302 2.41 10.68 -18.20
N TRP A 303 2.87 9.49 -17.81
CA TRP A 303 3.97 9.32 -16.85
C TRP A 303 5.36 9.58 -17.42
N TYR A 304 5.65 9.03 -18.60
CA TYR A 304 6.99 9.03 -19.20
C TYR A 304 7.19 10.15 -20.23
N GLY A 305 6.13 10.90 -20.55
CA GLY A 305 6.15 11.99 -21.50
C GLY A 305 5.60 11.57 -22.87
N ASP A 306 5.08 12.58 -23.57
CA ASP A 306 4.65 12.49 -24.96
C ASP A 306 5.27 13.66 -25.74
N PRO A 307 6.42 13.44 -26.41
CA PRO A 307 7.08 14.49 -27.17
C PRO A 307 6.30 14.91 -28.42
N GLU A 308 5.33 14.10 -28.86
CA GLU A 308 4.52 14.36 -30.06
C GLU A 308 3.24 15.15 -29.75
N TRP A 309 2.93 15.37 -28.47
CA TRP A 309 1.76 16.14 -28.06
C TRP A 309 1.87 17.60 -28.50
N ASP A 310 0.86 18.09 -29.22
CA ASP A 310 0.81 19.44 -29.79
C ASP A 310 0.15 20.48 -28.87
N GLY A 311 -0.42 20.05 -27.74
CA GLY A 311 -1.09 20.94 -26.79
C GLY A 311 -0.16 21.88 -26.00
N GLN A 312 1.16 21.66 -26.05
CA GLN A 312 2.16 22.59 -25.52
C GLN A 312 3.49 22.52 -26.27
N GLU A 313 4.27 23.61 -26.24
CA GLU A 313 5.60 23.63 -26.85
C GLU A 313 6.52 22.55 -26.22
N GLY A 314 7.03 21.67 -27.07
CA GLY A 314 7.92 20.57 -26.67
C GLY A 314 7.22 19.34 -26.08
N GLY A 315 5.90 19.20 -26.23
CA GLY A 315 5.16 18.00 -25.84
C GLY A 315 4.95 17.83 -24.34
N TRP A 316 4.15 16.83 -23.96
CA TRP A 316 3.87 16.50 -22.56
C TRP A 316 5.14 15.99 -21.88
N LYS A 317 5.50 16.59 -20.74
CA LYS A 317 6.71 16.20 -20.02
C LYS A 317 6.45 15.02 -19.10
N ALA A 318 7.46 14.16 -18.95
CA ALA A 318 7.46 13.12 -17.94
C ALA A 318 7.20 13.70 -16.55
N ALA A 319 6.63 12.90 -15.66
CA ALA A 319 6.44 13.28 -14.28
C ALA A 319 7.79 13.60 -13.61
N ASN A 320 7.90 14.75 -12.98
CA ASN A 320 9.13 15.14 -12.27
C ASN A 320 9.11 14.55 -10.86
N CYS A 321 9.51 13.28 -10.72
CA CYS A 321 9.46 12.56 -9.44
C CYS A 321 10.28 13.23 -8.33
N GLU A 322 11.38 13.91 -8.64
CA GLU A 322 12.15 14.67 -7.65
C GLU A 322 11.28 15.73 -6.97
N LYS A 323 10.56 16.54 -7.77
CA LYS A 323 9.64 17.56 -7.25
C LYS A 323 8.47 16.95 -6.49
N LEU A 324 7.94 15.81 -6.93
CA LEU A 324 6.86 15.12 -6.22
C LEU A 324 7.32 14.65 -4.84
N VAL A 325 8.51 14.04 -4.76
CA VAL A 325 9.13 13.60 -3.50
C VAL A 325 9.41 14.81 -2.58
N GLN A 326 9.96 15.90 -3.12
CA GLN A 326 10.19 17.13 -2.36
C GLN A 326 8.88 17.70 -1.78
N HIS A 327 7.80 17.68 -2.56
CA HIS A 327 6.48 18.11 -2.07
C HIS A 327 5.99 17.26 -0.90
N ALA A 328 6.07 15.93 -1.01
CA ALA A 328 5.64 15.03 0.06
C ALA A 328 6.50 15.19 1.33
N ILE A 329 7.82 15.35 1.20
CA ILE A 329 8.71 15.64 2.33
C ILE A 329 8.32 16.97 2.99
N GLY A 330 8.06 18.02 2.21
CA GLY A 330 7.60 19.30 2.74
C GLY A 330 6.28 19.17 3.52
N LYS A 331 5.36 18.31 3.07
CA LYS A 331 4.12 18.00 3.80
C LYS A 331 4.38 17.25 5.12
N MET A 332 5.38 16.36 5.15
CA MET A 332 5.81 15.72 6.40
C MET A 332 6.42 16.75 7.36
N ASP A 333 7.27 17.66 6.87
CA ASP A 333 7.90 18.71 7.67
C ASP A 333 6.84 19.66 8.28
N GLU A 334 5.85 20.09 7.49
CA GLU A 334 4.70 20.86 7.97
C GLU A 334 3.96 20.11 9.09
N TRP A 335 3.71 18.81 8.91
CA TRP A 335 3.04 17.99 9.90
C TRP A 335 3.85 17.83 11.19
N PHE A 336 5.16 17.61 11.12
CA PHE A 336 6.03 17.57 12.31
C PHE A 336 6.06 18.91 13.04
N GLY A 337 6.07 20.03 12.31
CA GLY A 337 6.00 21.35 12.94
C GLY A 337 4.72 21.59 13.75
N LEU A 338 3.61 20.94 13.36
CA LEU A 338 2.31 21.06 14.02
C LEU A 338 2.09 20.01 15.13
N TYR A 339 2.56 18.78 14.92
CA TYR A 339 2.19 17.62 15.74
C TYR A 339 3.39 16.85 16.32
N GLY A 340 4.62 17.21 15.97
CA GLY A 340 5.85 16.48 16.31
C GLY A 340 6.25 16.51 17.79
N GLY A 341 5.49 17.19 18.65
CA GLY A 341 5.76 17.29 20.08
C GLY A 341 7.13 17.90 20.36
N ASN A 342 8.08 17.08 20.82
CA ASN A 342 9.45 17.49 21.15
C ASN A 342 10.44 17.35 19.98
N LEU A 343 9.98 16.98 18.79
CA LEU A 343 10.81 16.90 17.59
C LEU A 343 10.91 18.29 16.93
N SER A 344 12.12 18.70 16.54
CA SER A 344 12.38 19.93 15.78
C SER A 344 13.20 19.66 14.52
N GLY A 345 13.17 20.60 13.56
CA GLY A 345 13.92 20.51 12.31
C GLY A 345 13.11 20.00 11.12
N THR A 346 13.81 19.45 10.13
CA THR A 346 13.22 18.91 8.88
C THR A 346 13.68 17.47 8.67
N ILE A 347 12.94 16.68 7.91
CA ILE A 347 13.34 15.33 7.52
C ILE A 347 14.72 15.34 6.83
N GLY A 348 15.64 14.52 7.35
CA GLY A 348 17.06 14.50 6.99
C GLY A 348 17.94 15.22 8.01
N SER A 349 17.35 16.08 8.84
CA SER A 349 18.01 16.91 9.86
C SER A 349 17.15 17.03 11.13
N LEU A 350 16.33 16.01 11.44
CA LEU A 350 15.53 16.05 12.68
C LEU A 350 16.41 16.04 13.92
N GLU A 351 16.08 16.93 14.85
CA GLU A 351 16.61 16.98 16.19
C GLU A 351 15.67 16.21 17.12
N TYR A 352 16.28 15.30 17.89
CA TYR A 352 15.57 14.50 18.87
C TYR A 352 15.84 15.08 20.26
N PRO A 353 14.84 15.11 21.16
CA PRO A 353 15.10 15.48 22.53
C PRO A 353 16.16 14.53 23.10
N VAL A 354 17.18 15.10 23.75
CA VAL A 354 18.16 14.31 24.50
C VAL A 354 17.41 13.71 25.68
N ALA A 355 17.00 12.45 25.58
CA ALA A 355 16.56 11.73 26.75
C ALA A 355 17.77 11.58 27.69
N GLU A 356 17.64 12.03 28.95
CA GLU A 356 18.47 11.50 30.02
C GLU A 356 18.22 9.98 30.05
N TYR A 357 19.14 9.22 29.44
CA TYR A 357 19.14 7.77 29.54
C TYR A 357 19.34 7.40 31.01
N GLN A 358 18.25 7.12 31.72
CA GLN A 358 18.31 6.15 32.81
C GLN A 358 18.19 4.78 32.16
N GLU A 359 19.21 3.93 32.36
CA GLU A 359 19.14 2.53 31.95
C GLU A 359 17.87 1.91 32.53
N ALA A 360 16.89 1.67 31.67
CA ALA A 360 15.78 0.78 31.99
C ALA A 360 16.39 -0.62 32.13
N THR A 361 16.46 -1.10 33.37
CA THR A 361 16.72 -2.52 33.66
C THR A 361 15.62 -3.35 33.01
N ALA A 362 15.97 -4.55 32.55
CA ALA A 362 15.19 -5.40 31.66
C ALA A 362 13.86 -5.98 32.22
N GLU A 363 13.16 -5.27 33.10
CA GLU A 363 11.95 -5.77 33.79
C GLU A 363 10.70 -4.88 33.66
N ASP A 364 10.75 -3.73 32.96
CA ASP A 364 9.54 -2.91 32.79
C ASP A 364 8.84 -3.20 31.44
N GLU A 365 7.84 -4.07 31.54
CA GLU A 365 6.87 -4.45 30.50
C GLU A 365 6.13 -3.21 29.95
N ILE A 366 6.03 -3.11 28.63
CA ILE A 366 5.11 -2.17 27.97
C ILE A 366 3.74 -2.84 27.87
N GLU A 367 2.81 -2.23 28.59
CA GLU A 367 1.36 -2.38 28.52
C GLU A 367 0.87 -1.96 27.12
N ASP A 368 0.48 -2.93 26.28
CA ASP A 368 -0.18 -2.68 24.99
C ASP A 368 -1.61 -2.18 25.25
N GLY A 369 -1.75 -0.88 25.50
CA GLY A 369 -3.02 -0.18 25.53
C GLY A 369 -3.55 0.05 24.12
N VAL A 370 -4.35 -0.89 23.61
CA VAL A 370 -5.26 -0.63 22.49
C VAL A 370 -6.44 0.16 23.06
N GLU A 371 -6.37 1.49 23.02
CA GLU A 371 -7.58 2.30 23.16
C GLU A 371 -8.35 2.28 21.84
N GLU A 372 -9.50 1.59 21.84
CA GLU A 372 -10.58 1.84 20.89
C GLU A 372 -11.01 3.31 21.01
N GLN A 373 -10.60 4.16 20.08
CA GLN A 373 -11.29 5.43 19.86
C GLN A 373 -12.55 5.17 19.03
N THR A 374 -13.69 5.31 19.70
CA THR A 374 -15.02 5.31 19.13
C THR A 374 -15.20 6.46 18.14
N ASP A 375 -15.79 6.14 16.99
CA ASP A 375 -16.27 7.08 15.97
C ASP A 375 -17.09 8.24 16.57
N GLU A 376 -16.48 9.42 16.70
CA GLU A 376 -17.23 10.68 16.74
C GLU A 376 -17.07 11.42 15.41
N TRP A 377 -18.11 11.23 14.62
CA TRP A 377 -18.46 11.94 13.41
C TRP A 377 -18.55 13.45 13.68
N LEU A 378 -17.59 14.24 13.19
CA LEU A 378 -17.79 15.67 12.95
C LEU A 378 -18.26 15.82 11.50
N GLY A 379 -19.58 15.81 11.34
CA GLY A 379 -20.25 16.21 10.12
C GLY A 379 -20.11 17.72 9.86
N GLU A 380 -20.27 18.05 8.58
CA GLU A 380 -20.65 19.36 8.03
C GLU A 380 -19.60 20.48 8.22
N ASP A 381 -18.85 20.75 7.16
CA ASP A 381 -18.53 22.11 6.67
C ASP A 381 -17.53 22.02 5.49
N ALA A 382 -18.02 21.60 4.32
CA ALA A 382 -17.35 21.81 3.03
C ALA A 382 -18.35 21.84 1.87
N GLU A 383 -19.53 22.43 2.09
CA GLU A 383 -20.39 22.95 1.03
C GLU A 383 -20.52 24.45 1.31
N ASP A 384 -19.67 25.27 0.68
CA ASP A 384 -19.92 26.68 0.32
C ASP A 384 -18.60 27.38 -0.04
N ALA A 385 -18.14 27.17 -1.29
CA ALA A 385 -17.15 28.08 -1.91
C ALA A 385 -17.09 27.95 -3.44
N ILE A 386 -18.24 27.91 -4.13
CA ILE A 386 -18.30 28.27 -5.56
C ILE A 386 -19.64 28.98 -5.85
N GLU A 387 -19.77 30.22 -5.38
CA GLU A 387 -20.49 31.26 -6.12
C GLU A 387 -19.48 32.41 -6.33
N GLY A 388 -19.15 32.67 -7.59
CA GLY A 388 -18.17 33.66 -8.04
C GLY A 388 -17.72 33.42 -9.47
#